data_AF-A0A2V6DH89-F1
#
_entry.id   AF-A0A2V6DH89-F1
#
_cell.length_a   1.000
_cell.length_b   1.000
_cell.length_c   1.000
_cell.angle_alpha   90.00
_cell.angle_beta   90.00
_cell.angle_gamma   90.00
#
_symmetry.space_group_name_H-M   'P 1'
#
loop_
_entity.id
_entity.type
_entity.pdbx_description
1 polymer ?
#
loop_
_entity_poly.entity_id
_entity_poly.type
_entity_poly.pdbx_seq_one_letter_code
_entity_poly.pdbx_strand_id
1 'polypeptide(L)' 'DAAVDQYAIETNRTTGNVVGTVDWTKYLKKDSILYNTGANLFGTTYGQQTVDTIPQVPAADYAVLSDVASTGFWSPYGP' A
#
# COMPACT_ATOMS: atom_id res chain seq x y z
N ASP A 1 0.61 4.35 3.77
CA ASP A 1 0.42 5.23 4.93
C ASP A 1 0.23 6.66 4.47
N ALA A 2 1.28 7.45 4.30
CA ALA A 2 1.17 8.89 3.97
C ALA A 2 0.21 9.27 2.83
N ALA A 3 0.12 8.45 1.76
CA ALA A 3 -0.84 8.69 0.67
C ALA A 3 -2.32 8.57 1.11
N VAL A 4 -2.61 7.61 1.99
CA VAL A 4 -3.92 7.39 2.60
C VAL A 4 -4.21 8.51 3.62
N ASP A 5 -3.22 8.89 4.41
CA ASP A 5 -3.35 9.97 5.41
C ASP A 5 -3.66 11.30 4.76
N GLN A 6 -2.96 11.63 3.67
CA GLN A 6 -3.19 12.85 2.91
C GLN A 6 -4.61 12.87 2.32
N TYR A 7 -5.07 11.75 1.74
CA TYR A 7 -6.45 11.63 1.26
C TYR A 7 -7.47 11.81 2.40
N ALA A 8 -7.20 11.24 3.57
CA ALA A 8 -8.08 11.34 4.73
C ALA A 8 -8.23 12.78 5.23
N ILE A 9 -7.11 13.52 5.30
CA ILE A 9 -7.09 14.94 5.68
C ILE A 9 -7.91 15.78 4.69
N GLU A 10 -7.71 15.58 3.40
CA GLU A 10 -8.38 16.38 2.35
C GLU A 10 -9.87 16.06 2.19
N THR A 11 -10.29 14.84 2.57
CA THR A 11 -11.67 14.38 2.39
C THR A 11 -12.42 14.14 3.70
N ASN A 12 -11.88 14.63 4.81
CA ASN A 12 -12.47 14.55 6.16
C ASN A 12 -12.87 13.11 6.54
N ARG A 13 -11.93 12.17 6.41
CA ARG A 13 -12.13 10.75 6.76
C ARG A 13 -11.57 10.45 8.13
N THR A 14 -12.24 9.55 8.85
CA THR A 14 -11.81 9.08 10.16
C THR A 14 -11.09 7.74 10.04
N THR A 15 -10.37 7.34 11.10
CA THR A 15 -9.85 5.97 11.29
C THR A 15 -10.85 4.91 10.84
N GLY A 16 -10.37 3.88 10.14
CA GLY A 16 -11.22 2.78 9.67
C GLY A 16 -11.99 3.06 8.38
N ASN A 17 -11.96 4.29 7.84
CA ASN A 17 -12.51 4.54 6.51
C ASN A 17 -11.72 3.80 5.44
N VAL A 18 -12.43 3.23 4.47
CA VAL A 18 -11.82 2.58 3.33
C VAL A 18 -11.50 3.63 2.26
N VAL A 19 -10.28 3.55 1.72
CA VAL A 19 -9.76 4.42 0.66
C VAL A 19 -9.52 3.60 -0.59
N GLY A 20 -10.20 3.98 -1.68
CA GLY A 20 -10.11 3.28 -2.96
C GLY A 20 -8.73 3.37 -3.59
N THR A 21 -8.36 2.38 -4.40
CA THR A 21 -7.08 2.34 -5.13
C THR A 21 -6.82 3.60 -5.94
N VAL A 22 -7.81 4.06 -6.69
CA VAL A 22 -7.71 5.28 -7.51
C VAL A 22 -7.53 6.53 -6.65
N ASP A 23 -7.96 6.51 -5.39
CA ASP A 23 -7.87 7.67 -4.51
C ASP A 23 -6.50 7.80 -3.86
N TRP A 24 -6.00 6.74 -3.22
CA TRP A 24 -4.67 6.80 -2.60
C TRP A 24 -3.54 6.88 -3.64
N THR A 25 -3.72 6.32 -4.84
CA THR A 25 -2.69 6.38 -5.90
C THR A 25 -2.41 7.80 -6.39
N LYS A 26 -3.39 8.72 -6.33
CA LYS A 26 -3.21 10.14 -6.73
C LYS A 26 -2.13 10.86 -5.93
N TYR A 27 -1.85 10.40 -4.72
CA TYR A 27 -0.87 10.99 -3.79
C TYR A 27 0.52 10.36 -3.89
N LEU A 28 0.70 9.40 -4.82
CA LEU A 28 2.01 8.82 -5.09
C LEU A 28 2.79 9.63 -6.12
N LYS A 29 4.09 9.36 -6.19
CA LYS A 29 4.96 9.91 -7.23
C LYS A 29 4.41 9.57 -8.61
N LYS A 30 4.06 10.59 -9.39
CA LYS A 30 3.61 10.46 -10.79
C LYS A 30 4.58 9.60 -11.60
N ASP A 31 4.02 8.85 -12.53
CA ASP A 31 4.71 7.92 -13.43
C ASP A 31 5.43 6.75 -12.74
N SER A 32 5.31 6.59 -11.41
CA SER A 32 5.74 5.37 -10.74
C SER A 32 4.81 4.20 -11.08
N ILE A 33 5.32 2.96 -11.00
CA ILE A 33 4.52 1.75 -11.21
C ILE A 33 3.28 1.80 -10.31
N LEU A 34 3.48 2.07 -9.02
CA LEU A 34 2.40 2.07 -8.03
C LEU A 34 1.37 3.19 -8.28
N TYR A 35 1.80 4.37 -8.76
CA TYR A 35 0.89 5.43 -9.20
C TYR A 35 0.03 4.99 -10.40
N ASN A 36 0.64 4.33 -11.38
CA ASN A 36 -0.02 3.94 -12.62
C ASN A 36 -0.94 2.73 -12.48
N THR A 37 -0.58 1.77 -11.63
CA THR A 37 -1.22 0.45 -11.60
C THR A 37 -1.86 0.11 -10.26
N GLY A 38 -1.47 0.78 -9.17
CA GLY A 38 -1.80 0.33 -7.81
C GLY A 38 -1.21 -1.04 -7.45
N ALA A 39 -0.23 -1.51 -8.23
CA ALA A 39 0.43 -2.79 -8.06
C ALA A 39 1.95 -2.64 -7.93
N ASN A 40 2.60 -3.66 -7.40
CA ASN A 40 4.05 -3.73 -7.31
C ASN A 40 4.70 -4.24 -8.61
N LEU A 41 6.01 -4.51 -8.54
CA LEU A 41 6.80 -5.02 -9.66
C LEU A 41 6.31 -6.37 -10.21
N PHE A 42 5.68 -7.20 -9.38
CA PHE A 42 5.16 -8.51 -9.76
C PHE A 42 3.73 -8.44 -10.33
N GLY A 43 3.13 -7.25 -10.38
CA GLY A 43 1.74 -7.05 -10.80
C GLY A 43 0.71 -7.33 -9.70
N THR A 44 1.16 -7.61 -8.48
CA THR A 44 0.26 -7.85 -7.34
C THR A 44 -0.27 -6.51 -6.82
N THR A 45 -1.60 -6.37 -6.78
CA THR A 45 -2.26 -5.12 -6.36
C THR A 45 -2.29 -4.98 -4.85
N TYR A 46 -2.08 -3.75 -4.35
CA TYR A 46 -2.29 -3.46 -2.93
C TYR A 46 -3.78 -3.30 -2.57
N GLY A 47 -4.63 -3.03 -3.56
CA GLY A 47 -6.07 -2.90 -3.35
C GLY A 47 -6.47 -1.70 -2.50
N GLN A 48 -7.68 -1.75 -1.95
CA GLN A 48 -8.20 -0.70 -1.08
C GLN A 48 -7.41 -0.68 0.24
N GLN A 49 -7.18 0.51 0.76
CA GLN A 49 -6.48 0.72 2.03
C GLN A 49 -7.46 1.22 3.07
N THR A 50 -7.03 1.24 4.33
CA THR A 50 -7.83 1.72 5.44
C THR A 50 -7.07 2.82 6.16
N VAL A 51 -7.75 3.92 6.49
CA VAL A 51 -7.17 5.03 7.25
C VAL A 51 -6.64 4.54 8.60
N ASP A 52 -5.43 4.99 8.96
CA ASP A 52 -4.66 4.59 10.14
C ASP A 52 -4.34 3.09 10.23
N THR A 53 -4.22 2.42 9.08
CA THR A 53 -3.79 1.01 9.00
C THR A 53 -2.49 0.92 8.21
N ILE A 54 -1.49 0.27 8.82
CA ILE A 54 -0.20 0.05 8.14
C ILE A 54 -0.45 -0.82 6.89
N PRO A 55 -0.07 -0.35 5.69
CA PRO A 55 -0.21 -1.14 4.47
C PRO A 55 0.66 -2.39 4.55
N GLN A 56 0.13 -3.53 4.12
CA GLN A 56 0.84 -4.81 4.17
C GLN A 56 1.34 -5.20 2.78
N VAL A 57 2.50 -5.86 2.74
CA VAL A 57 3.02 -6.53 1.55
C VAL A 57 2.13 -7.74 1.26
N PRO A 58 1.66 -7.93 0.02
CA PRO A 58 0.88 -9.10 -0.32
C PRO A 58 1.66 -10.40 -0.02
N ALA A 59 0.99 -11.38 0.58
CA ALA A 59 1.62 -12.63 1.02
C ALA A 59 2.29 -13.42 -0.12
N ALA A 60 1.76 -13.31 -1.35
CA ALA A 60 2.34 -13.94 -2.53
C ALA A 60 3.75 -13.39 -2.83
N ASP A 61 3.95 -12.06 -2.71
CA ASP A 61 5.22 -11.42 -3.01
C ASP A 61 6.24 -11.65 -1.90
N TYR A 62 5.77 -11.66 -0.65
CA TYR A 62 6.59 -12.09 0.49
C TYR A 62 7.11 -13.51 0.26
N ALA A 63 6.25 -14.45 -0.16
CA ALA A 63 6.65 -15.83 -0.42
C ALA A 63 7.71 -15.94 -1.53
N VAL A 64 7.55 -15.18 -2.63
CA VAL A 64 8.51 -15.13 -3.75
C VAL A 64 9.91 -14.67 -3.30
N LEU A 65 10.00 -13.77 -2.32
CA LEU A 65 11.26 -13.18 -1.88
C LEU A 65 11.77 -13.72 -0.53
N SER A 66 11.08 -14.70 0.05
CA SER A 66 11.36 -15.19 1.41
C SER A 66 12.68 -15.94 1.55
N ASP A 67 13.26 -16.42 0.45
CA ASP A 67 14.57 -17.05 0.40
C ASP A 67 15.73 -16.05 0.52
N VAL A 68 15.50 -14.79 0.13
CA VAL A 68 16.48 -13.71 0.13
C VAL A 68 16.17 -12.57 1.12
N ALA A 69 14.96 -12.55 1.69
CA ALA A 69 14.51 -11.51 2.63
C ALA A 69 13.75 -12.12 3.81
N SER A 70 14.29 -11.92 5.02
CA SER A 70 13.72 -12.46 6.26
C SER A 70 12.53 -11.64 6.77
N THR A 71 11.81 -12.16 7.77
CA THR A 71 10.73 -11.45 8.45
C THR A 71 11.17 -10.09 9.01
N GLY A 72 12.40 -9.99 9.52
CA GLY A 72 12.96 -8.74 10.04
C GLY A 72 13.18 -7.68 8.96
N PHE A 73 13.45 -8.09 7.72
CA PHE A 73 13.56 -7.17 6.57
C PHE A 73 12.21 -6.53 6.25
N TRP A 74 11.13 -7.31 6.33
CA TRP A 74 9.79 -6.85 5.95
C TRP A 74 9.05 -6.11 7.06
N SER A 75 9.49 -6.17 8.32
CA SER A 75 8.85 -5.48 9.44
C SER A 75 8.87 -3.95 9.25
N PRO A 76 7.76 -3.22 9.49
CA PRO A 76 6.44 -3.66 10.00
C PRO A 76 5.39 -3.99 8.92
N TYR A 77 5.81 -4.18 7.67
CA TYR A 77 4.95 -4.30 6.49
C TYR A 77 4.75 -5.74 6.00
N GLY A 78 5.44 -6.72 6.59
CA GLY A 78 5.27 -8.13 6.24
C GLY A 78 3.91 -8.68 6.71
N PRO A 79 3.32 -9.64 5.98
CA PRO A 79 2.00 -10.21 6.29
C PRO A 79 1.91 -10.88 7.67
#